data_AF-A0A7V5LFQ9-F1
#
_entry.id   AF-A0A7V5LFQ9-F1
#
_cell.length_a   1.000
_cell.length_b   1.000
_cell.length_c   1.000
_cell.angle_alpha   90.00
_cell.angle_beta   90.00
_cell.angle_gamma   90.00
#
_symmetry.space_group_name_H-M   'P 1'
#
loop_
_entity.id
_entity.type
_entity.pdbx_description
1 polymer ?
#
loop_
_entity_poly.entity_id
_entity_poly.type
_entity_poly.pdbx_seq_one_letter_code
_entity_poly.pdbx_strand_id
1 'polypeptide(L)'
;MKIKKFSAPSMNECLIQVKKELGDNAVILDSRKVRRGGPFSFLLDDLIEVTASTPDRTPPPIRRGRDWAQSAQEAKAGAAKAVTSEEFEFLSDEIRGLKETVLQMADHMKFEKLPSLPRELET
;
A
#
# COMPACT_ATOMS: atom_id res chain seq x y z
N MET A 1 0.77 -22.50 28.91
CA MET A 1 1.22 -21.11 28.69
C MET A 1 1.94 -20.58 29.94
N LYS A 2 3.24 -20.28 29.85
CA LYS A 2 4.06 -19.74 30.97
C LYS A 2 4.42 -18.28 30.69
N ILE A 3 3.92 -17.34 31.48
CA ILE A 3 4.22 -15.90 31.36
C ILE A 3 5.24 -15.51 32.42
N LYS A 4 6.30 -14.79 32.02
CA LYS A 4 7.33 -14.25 32.91
C LYS A 4 7.74 -12.84 32.51
N LYS A 5 8.21 -12.09 33.51
CA LYS A 5 8.78 -10.75 33.34
C LYS A 5 10.29 -10.81 33.51
N PHE A 6 10.98 -10.11 32.62
CA PHE A 6 12.43 -10.00 32.59
C PHE A 6 12.80 -8.54 32.68
N SER A 7 13.89 -8.22 33.39
CA SER A 7 14.37 -6.86 33.51
C SER A 7 15.87 -6.81 33.28
N ALA A 8 16.31 -5.92 32.40
CA ALA A 8 17.71 -5.77 32.02
C ALA A 8 18.02 -4.31 31.64
N PRO A 9 19.28 -3.86 31.70
CA PRO A 9 19.66 -2.52 31.26
C PRO A 9 19.51 -2.32 29.74
N SER A 10 19.59 -3.40 28.95
CA SER A 10 19.43 -3.36 27.49
C SER A 10 18.37 -4.34 27.02
N MET A 11 17.69 -4.00 25.92
CA MET A 11 16.72 -4.88 25.26
C MET A 11 17.40 -6.19 24.84
N ASN A 12 18.64 -6.13 24.33
CA ASN A 12 19.37 -7.33 23.90
C ASN A 12 19.62 -8.31 25.05
N GLU A 13 20.01 -7.80 26.22
CA GLU A 13 20.20 -8.64 27.41
C GLU A 13 18.88 -9.26 27.88
N CYS A 14 17.79 -8.49 27.83
CA CYS A 14 16.45 -8.98 28.16
C CYS A 14 16.05 -10.12 27.22
N LEU A 15 16.31 -9.98 25.91
CA LEU A 15 16.04 -11.03 24.93
C LEU A 15 16.88 -12.29 25.16
N ILE A 16 18.15 -12.14 25.56
CA ILE A 16 19.02 -13.28 25.93
C ILE A 16 18.45 -14.02 27.14
N GLN A 17 18.00 -13.30 28.17
CA GLN A 17 17.35 -13.89 29.34
C GLN A 17 16.05 -14.61 28.97
N VAL A 18 15.21 -13.97 28.14
CA VAL A 18 13.96 -14.55 27.63
C VAL A 18 14.23 -15.86 26.90
N LYS A 19 15.19 -15.88 25.95
CA LYS A 19 15.55 -17.10 25.21
C LYS A 19 16.11 -18.19 26.13
N LYS A 20 16.96 -17.82 27.08
CA LYS A 20 17.57 -18.75 28.03
C LYS A 20 16.53 -19.43 28.94
N GLU A 21 15.48 -18.71 29.35
CA GLU A 21 14.46 -19.25 30.25
C GLU A 21 13.22 -19.83 29.57
N LEU A 22 12.74 -19.21 28.48
CA LEU A 22 11.49 -19.57 27.79
C LEU A 22 11.71 -20.29 26.45
N GLY A 23 12.95 -20.29 25.93
CA GLY A 23 13.33 -20.89 24.65
C GLY A 23 13.14 -19.96 23.45
N ASP A 24 13.53 -20.45 22.26
CA ASP A 24 13.49 -19.67 21.01
C ASP A 24 12.07 -19.37 20.53
N ASN A 25 11.08 -20.13 20.99
CA ASN A 25 9.67 -19.97 20.63
C ASN A 25 8.93 -18.97 21.55
N ALA A 26 9.64 -18.23 22.41
CA ALA A 26 9.03 -17.25 23.29
C ALA A 26 8.41 -16.08 22.48
N VAL A 27 7.22 -15.66 22.88
CA VAL A 27 6.51 -14.51 22.32
C VAL A 27 6.54 -13.38 23.34
N ILE A 28 6.99 -12.20 22.91
CA ILE A 28 6.97 -10.98 23.72
C ILE A 28 5.55 -10.42 23.70
N LEU A 29 4.99 -10.21 24.89
CA LEU A 29 3.65 -9.64 25.08
C LEU A 29 3.71 -8.12 25.23
N ASP A 30 4.66 -7.64 26.03
CA ASP A 30 4.83 -6.22 26.33
C ASP A 30 6.30 -5.90 26.59
N SER A 31 6.70 -4.67 26.28
CA SER A 31 8.02 -4.15 26.59
C SER A 31 7.94 -2.69 26.97
N ARG A 32 8.50 -2.33 28.13
CA ARG A 32 8.47 -0.96 28.62
C ARG A 32 9.77 -0.58 29.30
N LYS A 33 10.08 0.72 29.27
CA LYS A 33 11.17 1.29 30.08
C LYS A 33 10.65 1.62 31.48
N VAL A 34 11.41 1.25 32.50
CA VAL A 34 11.10 1.45 33.92
C VAL A 34 12.28 2.17 34.55
N ARG A 35 12.04 3.37 35.08
CA ARG A 35 13.05 4.09 35.87
C ARG A 35 13.25 3.36 37.20
N ARG A 36 14.50 3.15 37.63
CA ARG A 36 14.78 2.65 38.99
C ARG A 36 14.33 3.71 39.98
N GLY A 37 13.22 3.49 40.69
CA GLY A 37 12.71 4.42 41.71
C GLY A 37 13.63 4.50 42.94
N GLY A 38 13.62 5.65 43.62
CA GLY A 38 14.41 5.91 44.84
C GLY A 38 14.92 7.36 44.92
N PRO A 39 15.50 7.78 46.06
CA PRO A 39 16.07 9.12 46.21
C PRO A 39 17.33 9.36 45.36
N PHE A 40 17.90 8.32 44.75
CA PHE A 40 19.10 8.38 43.89
C PHE A 40 18.81 8.10 42.40
N SER A 41 17.55 8.09 41.98
CA SER A 41 17.13 7.76 40.60
C SER A 41 17.71 8.67 39.51
N PHE A 42 18.29 9.82 39.86
CA PHE A 42 18.95 10.71 38.90
C PHE A 42 20.33 10.22 38.45
N LEU A 43 20.91 9.24 39.16
CA LEU A 43 22.26 8.75 38.91
C LEU A 43 22.29 7.35 38.27
N LEU A 44 21.17 6.65 38.24
CA LEU A 44 21.07 5.29 37.70
C LEU A 44 20.27 5.27 36.40
N ASP A 45 20.76 4.50 35.44
CA ASP A 45 20.12 4.33 34.15
C ASP A 45 18.76 3.61 34.25
N ASP A 46 17.89 3.92 33.29
CA ASP A 46 16.59 3.27 33.12
C ASP A 46 16.76 1.78 32.76
N LEU A 47 15.85 0.94 33.27
CA LEU A 47 15.80 -0.48 32.89
C LEU A 47 14.72 -0.73 31.86
N ILE A 48 14.85 -1.83 31.15
CA ILE A 48 13.85 -2.35 30.22
C ILE A 48 13.23 -3.58 30.87
N GLU A 49 11.90 -3.54 31.03
CA GLU A 49 11.09 -4.69 31.44
C GLU A 49 10.41 -5.28 30.20
N VAL A 50 10.58 -6.59 30.00
CA VAL A 50 9.96 -7.36 28.92
C VAL A 50 9.10 -8.45 29.54
N THR A 51 7.82 -8.46 29.20
CA THR A 51 6.91 -9.57 29.54
C THR A 51 6.86 -10.52 28.36
N ALA A 52 7.24 -11.78 28.57
CA ALA A 52 7.27 -12.80 27.53
C ALA A 52 6.54 -14.07 27.98
N SER A 53 6.08 -14.85 27.00
CA SER A 53 5.33 -16.08 27.22
C SER A 53 5.74 -17.17 26.24
N THR A 54 5.79 -18.42 26.69
CA THR A 54 5.88 -19.57 25.79
C THR A 54 4.47 -20.03 25.41
N PRO A 55 4.06 -19.94 24.13
CA PRO A 55 2.81 -20.52 23.66
C PRO A 55 2.93 -22.05 23.61
N ASP A 56 1.89 -22.77 24.03
CA ASP A 56 1.86 -24.24 23.95
C ASP A 56 1.73 -24.74 22.48
N ARG A 57 1.32 -23.84 21.59
CA ARG A 57 1.21 -24.08 20.15
C ARG A 57 2.21 -23.19 19.42
N THR A 58 3.12 -23.81 18.67
CA THR A 58 4.04 -23.10 17.79
C THR A 58 3.23 -22.22 16.84
N PRO A 59 3.40 -20.89 16.84
CA PRO A 59 2.73 -20.05 15.86
C PRO A 59 3.16 -20.51 14.46
N PRO A 60 2.23 -20.54 13.47
CA PRO A 60 2.60 -20.90 12.12
C PRO A 60 3.73 -19.98 11.64
N PRO A 61 4.71 -20.49 10.87
CA PRO A 61 5.81 -19.68 10.38
C PRO A 61 5.23 -18.46 9.65
N ILE A 62 5.63 -17.26 10.08
CA ILE A 62 5.24 -16.02 9.40
C ILE A 62 5.76 -16.14 7.97
N ARG A 63 4.86 -16.25 6.98
CA ARG A 63 5.19 -16.28 5.55
C ARG A 63 5.73 -14.92 5.12
N ARG A 64 6.96 -14.60 5.53
CA ARG A 64 7.67 -13.42 5.02
C ARG A 64 8.34 -13.80 3.70
N GLY A 65 7.81 -13.24 2.61
CA GLY A 65 8.63 -12.97 1.43
C GLY A 65 8.25 -13.63 0.11
N ARG A 66 7.28 -14.55 0.05
CA ARG A 66 6.90 -15.17 -1.24
C ARG A 66 5.69 -14.53 -1.92
N ASP A 67 4.73 -14.05 -1.13
CA ASP A 67 3.44 -13.60 -1.68
C ASP A 67 3.50 -12.20 -2.31
N TRP A 68 4.36 -11.29 -1.82
CA TRP A 68 4.45 -9.92 -2.35
C TRP A 68 5.07 -9.84 -3.75
N ALA A 69 6.08 -10.69 -4.01
CA ALA A 69 6.77 -10.73 -5.29
C ALA A 69 5.88 -11.40 -6.36
N GLN A 70 5.15 -12.45 -5.99
CA GLN A 70 4.22 -13.14 -6.89
C GLN A 70 3.01 -12.28 -7.23
N SER A 71 2.43 -11.57 -6.26
CA SER A 71 1.30 -10.66 -6.50
C SER A 71 1.69 -9.42 -7.32
N ALA A 72 2.92 -8.91 -7.18
CA ALA A 72 3.45 -7.86 -8.07
C ALA A 72 3.61 -8.34 -9.53
N GLN A 73 3.91 -9.62 -9.73
CA GLN A 73 4.12 -10.23 -11.04
C GLN A 73 2.77 -10.57 -11.71
N GLU A 74 1.79 -11.06 -10.95
CA GLU A 74 0.41 -11.25 -11.40
C GLU A 74 -0.28 -9.94 -11.75
N ALA A 75 -0.05 -8.86 -10.98
CA ALA A 75 -0.56 -7.53 -11.31
C ALA A 75 0.01 -6.99 -12.64
N LYS A 76 1.30 -7.23 -12.92
CA LYS A 76 1.92 -6.88 -14.21
C LYS A 76 1.39 -7.73 -15.37
N ALA A 77 1.15 -9.02 -15.15
CA ALA A 77 0.59 -9.91 -16.16
C ALA A 77 -0.89 -9.61 -16.48
N GLY A 78 -1.67 -9.17 -15.47
CA GLY A 78 -3.06 -8.75 -15.65
C GLY A 78 -3.21 -7.43 -16.40
N ALA A 79 -2.32 -6.46 -16.15
CA ALA A 79 -2.34 -5.16 -16.83
C ALA A 79 -2.02 -5.27 -18.34
N ALA A 80 -1.14 -6.20 -18.74
CA ALA A 80 -0.81 -6.43 -20.15
C ALA A 80 -1.91 -7.17 -20.93
N LYS A 81 -2.92 -7.72 -20.24
CA LYS A 81 -3.98 -8.55 -20.82
C LYS A 81 -5.32 -7.81 -20.98
N ALA A 82 -5.42 -6.58 -20.48
CA ALA A 82 -6.70 -5.88 -20.28
C ALA A 82 -7.03 -4.84 -21.38
N VAL A 83 -6.15 -4.63 -22.36
CA VAL A 83 -6.48 -3.82 -23.54
C VAL A 83 -5.97 -4.58 -24.76
N THR A 84 -6.87 -5.25 -25.44
CA THR A 84 -6.55 -5.90 -26.71
C THR A 84 -6.40 -4.83 -27.80
N SER A 85 -5.49 -5.03 -28.75
CA SER A 85 -5.29 -4.09 -29.86
C SER A 85 -6.57 -3.86 -30.67
N GLU A 86 -7.43 -4.87 -30.73
CA GLU A 86 -8.72 -4.86 -31.41
C GLU A 86 -9.72 -3.88 -30.76
N GLU A 87 -9.79 -3.83 -29.43
CA GLU A 87 -10.62 -2.87 -28.69
C GLU A 87 -10.15 -1.42 -28.88
N PHE A 88 -8.83 -1.22 -28.98
CA PHE A 88 -8.24 0.10 -29.22
C PHE A 88 -8.48 0.60 -30.65
N GLU A 89 -8.42 -0.29 -31.65
CA GLU A 89 -8.72 0.03 -33.05
C GLU A 89 -10.20 0.42 -33.23
N PHE A 90 -11.12 -0.34 -32.64
CA PHE A 90 -12.55 -0.03 -32.68
C PHE A 90 -12.87 1.32 -32.03
N LEU A 91 -12.29 1.60 -30.86
CA LEU A 91 -12.49 2.87 -30.17
C LEU A 91 -11.92 4.06 -30.95
N SER A 92 -10.79 3.87 -31.64
CA SER A 92 -10.17 4.89 -32.47
C SER A 92 -11.05 5.25 -33.69
N ASP A 93 -11.67 4.25 -34.30
CA ASP A 93 -12.60 4.44 -35.42
C ASP A 93 -13.90 5.15 -34.99
N GLU A 94 -14.45 4.80 -33.81
CA GLU A 94 -15.61 5.52 -33.25
C GLU A 94 -15.29 6.99 -32.95
N ILE A 95 -14.13 7.27 -32.34
CA ILE A 95 -13.71 8.65 -32.05
C ILE A 95 -13.55 9.45 -33.34
N ARG A 96 -13.04 8.81 -34.41
CA ARG A 96 -12.93 9.45 -35.72
C ARG A 96 -14.29 9.77 -36.33
N GLY A 97 -15.25 8.83 -36.25
CA GLY A 97 -16.62 9.06 -36.70
C GLY A 97 -17.30 10.20 -35.93
N LEU A 98 -17.09 10.28 -34.62
CA LEU A 98 -17.60 11.37 -33.79
C LEU A 98 -17.00 12.73 -34.17
N LYS A 99 -15.71 12.77 -34.51
CA LYS A 99 -15.06 14.00 -34.98
C LYS A 99 -15.70 14.51 -36.27
N GLU A 100 -16.01 13.61 -37.21
CA GLU A 100 -16.61 13.97 -38.51
C GLU A 100 -18.03 14.53 -38.34
N THR A 101 -18.85 13.91 -37.48
CA THR A 101 -20.20 14.43 -37.19
C THR A 101 -20.19 15.80 -36.53
N VAL A 102 -19.28 16.01 -35.57
CA VAL A 102 -19.11 17.32 -34.90
C VAL A 102 -18.65 18.39 -35.90
N LEU A 103 -17.76 18.05 -36.84
CA LEU A 103 -17.34 18.98 -37.90
C LEU A 103 -18.51 19.34 -38.83
N GLN A 104 -19.34 18.38 -39.22
CA GLN A 104 -20.54 18.64 -40.03
C GLN A 104 -21.53 19.56 -39.30
N MET A 105 -21.75 19.34 -38.00
CA MET A 105 -22.59 20.22 -37.18
C MET A 105 -22.00 21.63 -37.06
N ALA A 106 -20.68 21.72 -36.87
CA ALA A 106 -19.99 23.01 -36.78
C ALA A 106 -20.08 23.79 -38.09
N ASP A 107 -19.95 23.12 -39.23
CA ASP A 107 -20.10 23.76 -40.54
C ASP A 107 -21.54 24.20 -40.79
N HIS A 108 -22.54 23.38 -40.43
CA HIS A 108 -23.95 23.79 -40.50
C HIS A 108 -24.24 25.08 -39.68
N MET A 109 -23.66 25.18 -38.48
CA MET A 109 -23.79 26.38 -37.65
C MET A 109 -23.01 27.60 -38.18
N LYS A 110 -21.92 27.39 -38.93
CA LYS A 110 -21.21 28.48 -39.62
C LYS A 110 -22.03 29.04 -40.78
N PHE A 111 -22.65 28.17 -41.57
CA PHE A 111 -23.46 28.58 -42.73
C PHE A 111 -24.79 29.22 -42.33
N GLU A 112 -25.41 28.82 -41.21
CA GLU A 112 -26.60 29.51 -40.67
C GLU A 112 -26.31 30.96 -40.20
N LYS A 113 -25.06 31.25 -39.80
CA LYS A 113 -24.66 32.59 -39.31
C LYS A 113 -24.14 33.53 -40.40
N LEU A 114 -24.18 33.11 -41.68
CA LEU A 114 -23.87 34.03 -42.77
C LEU A 114 -25.11 34.89 -43.06
N PRO A 115 -24.99 36.24 -43.07
CA PRO A 115 -26.07 37.07 -43.59
C PRO A 115 -26.30 36.69 -45.05
N SER A 116 -27.57 36.56 -45.45
CA SER A 116 -27.99 36.31 -46.83
C SER A 116 -27.20 37.19 -47.79
N LEU A 117 -26.67 36.60 -48.87
CA LEU A 117 -25.95 37.31 -49.94
C LEU A 117 -26.68 38.61 -50.33
N PRO A 118 -25.99 39.76 -50.42
CA PRO A 118 -26.62 41.00 -50.86
C PRO A 118 -27.19 40.80 -52.27
N ARG A 119 -28.39 41.36 -52.51
CA ARG A 119 -29.15 41.30 -53.77
C ARG A 119 -28.51 42.06 -54.95
N GLU A 120 -27.19 42.18 -54.96
CA GLU A 120 -26.45 43.00 -55.93
C GLU A 120 -25.83 42.18 -57.06
N LEU A 121 -26.17 40.88 -57.16
CA LEU A 121 -25.78 40.02 -58.29
C LEU A 121 -26.98 39.46 -59.07
N GLU A 122 -28.17 40.06 -58.90
CA GLU A 122 -29.29 39.87 -59.81
C GLU A 122 -29.34 41.05 -60.80
N THR A 123 -28.46 41.01 -61.81
CA THR A 123 -28.60 41.79 -63.06
C THR A 123 -28.53 40.86 -64.24
#